data_AF-A0A535K036-F1
#
_entry.id   AF-A0A535K036-F1
#
_cell.length_a   1.000
_cell.length_b   1.000
_cell.length_c   1.000
_cell.angle_alpha   90.00
_cell.angle_beta   90.00
_cell.angle_gamma   90.00
#
_symmetry.space_group_name_H-M   'P 1'
#
loop_
_entity.id
_entity.type
_entity.pdbx_description
1 polymer ?
#
loop_
_entity_poly.entity_id
_entity_poly.type
_entity_poly.pdbx_seq_one_letter_code
_entity_poly.pdbx_strand_id
1 'polypeptide(L)'
;MTRGRLLLVGSGEFTPVMAELDREILAGIPRDRPRVAIIPTASGLEDTPQSWSEMGIAHFGALGAEARPVMVLQREDAHAERWIDALADVDWMYFSGGRPQHAISVLERTPFWAEVARRHRGGAVLAGSSAGAMMLGEKSYAPDDFDENGMPRRIGLRDGLGVLPGHFIIPHFDLLTRFPSARVEDWIALWPSGCRGIGIDEDTAVVADGAGWTVRGKGRVVTMSSFAEQHVHAAGQRLDGIRVRI
;
A
#
# COMPACT_ATOMS: atom_id res chain seq x y z
N MET A 1 18.66 -3.40 15.25
CA MET A 1 17.28 -3.80 14.95
C MET A 1 17.11 -3.78 13.44
N THR A 2 16.51 -4.81 12.86
CA THR A 2 16.18 -4.89 11.44
C THR A 2 14.86 -4.16 11.19
N ARG A 3 14.76 -3.42 10.08
CA ARG A 3 13.51 -2.81 9.62
C ARG A 3 12.40 -3.87 9.51
N GLY A 4 11.16 -3.48 9.76
CA GLY A 4 10.01 -4.36 9.59
C GLY A 4 9.76 -4.76 8.14
N ARG A 5 8.87 -5.73 7.94
CA ARG A 5 8.44 -6.15 6.60
C ARG A 5 7.63 -5.04 5.93
N LEU A 6 7.79 -4.90 4.61
CA LEU A 6 7.00 -3.96 3.79
C LEU A 6 6.13 -4.76 2.83
N LEU A 7 4.82 -4.48 2.82
CA LEU A 7 3.87 -5.14 1.92
C LEU A 7 3.26 -4.13 0.97
N LEU A 8 3.31 -4.43 -0.32
CA LEU A 8 2.58 -3.71 -1.36
C LEU A 8 1.53 -4.68 -1.92
N VAL A 9 0.27 -4.34 -1.75
CA VAL A 9 -0.87 -5.19 -2.12
C VAL A 9 -1.60 -4.55 -3.29
N GLY A 10 -1.90 -5.35 -4.31
CA GLY A 10 -2.64 -4.90 -5.49
C GLY A 10 -4.10 -4.60 -5.14
N SER A 11 -4.77 -5.54 -4.48
CA SER A 11 -6.10 -5.38 -3.87
C SER A 11 -6.42 -6.56 -2.94
N GLY A 12 -7.63 -6.60 -2.40
CA GLY A 12 -8.14 -7.74 -1.63
C GLY A 12 -7.81 -7.67 -0.15
N GLU A 13 -7.39 -6.51 0.36
CA GLU A 13 -7.13 -6.32 1.78
C GLU A 13 -8.36 -6.67 2.63
N PHE A 14 -8.11 -7.32 3.76
CA PHE A 14 -9.13 -7.72 4.73
C PHE A 14 -10.17 -8.71 4.20
N THR A 15 -9.89 -9.37 3.08
CA THR A 15 -10.72 -10.46 2.54
C THR A 15 -10.08 -11.83 2.82
N PRO A 16 -10.86 -12.92 2.74
CA PRO A 16 -10.34 -14.27 2.98
C PRO A 16 -9.17 -14.68 2.07
N VAL A 17 -9.02 -14.06 0.90
CA VAL A 17 -7.94 -14.39 -0.03
C VAL A 17 -6.55 -14.04 0.52
N MET A 18 -6.45 -12.98 1.32
CA MET A 18 -5.20 -12.52 1.91
C MET A 18 -4.92 -13.14 3.29
N ALA A 19 -5.89 -13.87 3.85
CA ALA A 19 -5.82 -14.40 5.21
C ALA A 19 -4.63 -15.35 5.45
N GLU A 20 -4.21 -16.11 4.44
CA GLU A 20 -3.02 -16.96 4.55
C GLU A 20 -1.73 -16.14 4.68
N LEU A 21 -1.55 -15.16 3.79
CA LEU A 21 -0.42 -14.26 3.85
C LEU A 21 -0.40 -13.51 5.18
N ASP A 22 -1.53 -12.92 5.57
CA ASP A 22 -1.60 -12.10 6.77
C ASP A 22 -1.31 -12.92 8.03
N ARG A 23 -1.80 -14.17 8.10
CA ARG A 23 -1.47 -15.10 9.19
C ARG A 23 0.02 -15.40 9.28
N GLU A 24 0.68 -15.60 8.14
CA GLU A 24 2.14 -15.83 8.13
C GLU A 24 2.93 -14.60 8.58
N ILE A 25 2.50 -13.40 8.17
CA ILE A 25 3.13 -12.16 8.63
C ILE A 25 2.94 -11.99 10.14
N LEU A 26 1.73 -12.22 10.66
CA LEU A 26 1.42 -12.18 12.09
C LEU A 26 2.27 -13.17 12.89
N ALA A 27 2.42 -14.41 12.40
CA ALA A 27 3.24 -15.43 13.05
C ALA A 27 4.73 -15.06 13.12
N GLY A 28 5.20 -14.16 12.25
CA GLY A 28 6.55 -13.61 12.29
C GLY A 28 6.77 -12.46 13.28
N ILE A 29 5.70 -11.95 13.91
CA ILE A 29 5.78 -10.88 14.90
C ILE A 29 6.02 -11.49 16.29
N PRO A 30 7.06 -11.09 17.04
CA PRO A 30 7.39 -11.66 18.35
C PRO A 30 6.48 -11.11 19.46
N ARG A 31 5.17 -11.31 19.32
CA ARG A 31 4.14 -10.95 20.30
C ARG A 31 3.03 -12.00 20.27
N ASP A 32 2.59 -12.46 21.43
CA ASP A 32 1.51 -13.47 21.55
C ASP A 32 0.21 -13.02 20.85
N ARG A 33 -0.12 -11.73 20.96
CA ARG A 33 -1.24 -11.10 20.30
C ARG A 33 -0.78 -9.83 19.57
N PRO A 34 -0.32 -9.93 18.30
CA PRO A 34 0.17 -8.80 17.53
C PRO A 34 -0.85 -7.66 17.46
N ARG A 35 -0.37 -6.42 17.49
CA ARG A 35 -1.22 -5.22 17.42
C ARG A 35 -1.20 -4.61 16.02
N VAL A 36 -2.38 -4.39 15.45
CA VAL A 36 -2.55 -3.89 14.08
C VAL A 36 -3.29 -2.56 14.09
N ALA A 37 -2.73 -1.54 13.47
CA ALA A 37 -3.42 -0.29 13.17
C ALA A 37 -3.99 -0.34 11.76
N ILE A 38 -5.31 -0.18 11.63
CA ILE A 38 -6.00 -0.02 10.36
C ILE A 38 -6.12 1.47 10.08
N ILE A 39 -5.50 1.94 9.00
CA ILE A 39 -5.31 3.36 8.69
C ILE A 39 -5.99 3.68 7.34
N PRO A 40 -7.29 4.04 7.34
CA PRO A 40 -8.05 4.26 6.11
C PRO A 40 -7.90 5.68 5.55
N THR A 41 -6.69 6.25 5.64
CA THR A 41 -6.43 7.64 5.23
C THR A 41 -6.80 7.87 3.76
N ALA A 42 -6.51 6.92 2.87
CA ALA A 42 -6.80 7.07 1.44
C ALA A 42 -8.29 7.24 1.14
N SER A 43 -9.18 6.64 1.93
CA SER A 43 -10.62 6.75 1.75
C SER A 43 -11.23 7.95 2.50
N GLY A 44 -10.43 8.86 3.06
CA GLY A 44 -10.93 9.98 3.89
C GLY A 44 -11.81 11.02 3.17
N LEU A 45 -11.90 10.97 1.84
CA LEU A 45 -12.84 11.76 1.02
C LEU A 45 -14.11 10.99 0.62
N GLU A 46 -14.27 9.77 1.13
CA GLU A 46 -15.37 8.86 0.86
C GLU A 46 -16.15 8.58 2.14
N ASP A 47 -17.32 7.94 2.03
CA ASP A 47 -18.13 7.52 3.19
C ASP A 47 -17.72 6.12 3.72
N THR A 48 -16.58 5.60 3.28
CA THR A 48 -16.08 4.23 3.53
C THR A 48 -14.99 4.05 4.61
N PRO A 49 -14.34 5.08 5.22
CA PRO A 49 -13.27 4.86 6.20
C PRO A 49 -13.64 3.96 7.38
N GLN A 50 -14.86 4.11 7.88
CA GLN A 50 -15.36 3.31 9.00
C GLN A 50 -15.51 1.84 8.58
N SER A 51 -16.07 1.58 7.40
CA SER A 51 -16.20 0.23 6.85
C SER A 51 -14.84 -0.44 6.62
N TRP A 52 -13.85 0.29 6.10
CA TRP A 52 -12.47 -0.23 5.97
C TRP A 52 -11.88 -0.63 7.32
N SER A 53 -12.09 0.19 8.34
CA SER A 53 -11.65 -0.11 9.70
C SER A 53 -12.33 -1.35 10.27
N GLU A 54 -13.65 -1.45 10.13
CA GLU A 54 -14.43 -2.60 10.63
C GLU A 54 -14.02 -3.91 9.95
N MET A 55 -13.84 -3.89 8.62
CA MET A 55 -13.34 -5.04 7.87
C MET A 55 -11.95 -5.46 8.34
N GLY A 56 -11.02 -4.50 8.48
CA GLY A 56 -9.66 -4.78 8.96
C GLY A 56 -9.64 -5.33 10.38
N ILE A 57 -10.46 -4.76 11.28
CA ILE A 57 -10.57 -5.23 12.66
C ILE A 57 -11.13 -6.65 12.72
N ALA A 58 -12.19 -6.93 11.97
CA ALA A 58 -12.79 -8.26 11.91
C ALA A 58 -11.80 -9.29 11.34
N HIS A 59 -11.12 -8.96 10.25
CA HIS A 59 -10.14 -9.82 9.59
C HIS A 59 -8.97 -10.17 10.51
N PHE A 60 -8.27 -9.16 11.03
CA PHE A 60 -7.11 -9.39 11.89
C PHE A 60 -7.50 -9.98 13.26
N GLY A 61 -8.68 -9.64 13.78
CA GLY A 61 -9.23 -10.27 14.98
C GLY A 61 -9.48 -11.77 14.80
N ALA A 62 -10.03 -12.18 13.65
CA ALA A 62 -10.21 -13.59 13.30
C ALA A 62 -8.87 -14.35 13.14
N LEU A 63 -7.78 -13.63 12.84
CA LEU A 63 -6.42 -14.17 12.78
C LEU A 63 -5.67 -14.14 14.12
N GLY A 64 -6.34 -13.73 15.20
CA GLY A 64 -5.77 -13.74 16.56
C GLY A 64 -5.00 -12.47 16.94
N ALA A 65 -5.11 -11.38 16.17
CA ALA A 65 -4.48 -10.10 16.49
C ALA A 65 -5.41 -9.18 17.33
N GLU A 66 -4.83 -8.12 17.87
CA GLU A 66 -5.56 -6.97 18.43
C GLU A 66 -5.51 -5.83 17.40
N ALA A 67 -6.60 -5.62 16.66
CA ALA A 67 -6.68 -4.59 15.64
C ALA A 67 -7.49 -3.38 16.13
N ARG A 68 -7.07 -2.18 15.74
CA ARG A 68 -7.76 -0.93 16.07
C ARG A 68 -7.76 0.07 14.91
N PRO A 69 -8.78 0.94 14.82
CA PRO A 69 -8.80 2.00 13.83
C PRO A 69 -7.85 3.13 14.23
N VAL A 70 -7.19 3.72 13.25
CA VAL A 70 -6.41 4.96 13.38
C VAL A 70 -6.90 5.92 12.30
N MET A 71 -7.91 6.73 12.65
CA MET A 71 -8.70 7.53 11.71
C MET A 71 -8.02 8.86 11.39
N VAL A 72 -6.82 8.79 10.80
CA VAL A 72 -6.13 9.95 10.23
C VAL A 72 -6.72 10.21 8.85
N LEU A 73 -7.81 10.98 8.79
CA LEU A 73 -8.59 11.17 7.56
C LEU A 73 -8.32 12.51 6.87
N GLN A 74 -7.87 13.51 7.64
CA GLN A 74 -7.49 14.83 7.15
C GLN A 74 -6.14 15.25 7.75
N ARG A 75 -5.54 16.31 7.20
CA ARG A 75 -4.17 16.71 7.54
C ARG A 75 -4.02 17.10 9.02
N GLU A 76 -5.06 17.65 9.62
CA GLU A 76 -5.12 18.03 11.03
C GLU A 76 -5.00 16.81 11.94
N ASP A 77 -5.61 15.67 11.56
CA ASP A 77 -5.49 14.43 12.32
C ASP A 77 -4.05 13.90 12.33
N ALA A 78 -3.30 14.10 11.23
CA ALA A 78 -1.89 13.70 11.15
C ALA A 78 -0.94 14.53 12.05
N HIS A 79 -1.47 15.59 12.68
CA HIS A 79 -0.78 16.39 13.70
C HIS A 79 -1.34 16.16 15.10
N ALA A 80 -2.43 15.40 15.25
CA ALA A 80 -3.07 15.18 16.54
C ALA A 80 -2.32 14.12 17.34
N GLU A 81 -1.88 14.46 18.56
CA GLU A 81 -1.13 13.57 19.47
C GLU A 81 -1.84 12.23 19.67
N ARG A 82 -3.17 12.23 19.82
CA ARG A 82 -3.97 11.00 19.98
C ARG A 82 -3.70 9.94 18.91
N TRP A 83 -3.45 10.35 17.67
CA TRP A 83 -3.22 9.42 16.56
C TRP A 83 -1.76 9.00 16.45
N ILE A 84 -0.85 9.91 16.78
CA ILE A 84 0.59 9.62 16.86
C ILE A 84 0.84 8.59 17.98
N ASP A 85 0.26 8.81 19.16
CA ASP A 85 0.33 7.90 20.31
C ASP A 85 -0.35 6.56 20.03
N ALA A 86 -1.36 6.55 19.17
CA ALA A 86 -1.99 5.32 18.68
C ALA A 86 -1.05 4.45 17.82
N LEU A 87 0.16 4.89 17.48
CA LEU A 87 1.18 4.05 16.82
C LEU A 87 2.25 3.51 17.78
N ALA A 88 2.34 4.03 19.00
CA ALA A 88 3.46 3.77 19.92
C ALA A 88 3.67 2.27 20.25
N ASP A 89 2.59 1.48 20.28
CA ASP A 89 2.63 0.04 20.55
C ASP A 89 1.91 -0.78 19.47
N VAL A 90 2.14 -0.43 18.20
CA VAL A 90 1.62 -1.15 17.04
C VAL A 90 2.74 -1.95 16.38
N ASP A 91 2.46 -3.22 16.05
CA ASP A 91 3.40 -4.12 15.38
C ASP A 91 3.16 -4.15 13.86
N TRP A 92 1.98 -3.74 13.39
CA TRP A 92 1.65 -3.65 11.97
C TRP A 92 0.76 -2.44 11.67
N MET A 93 1.23 -1.53 10.81
CA MET A 93 0.46 -0.40 10.26
C MET A 93 -0.03 -0.75 8.84
N TYR A 94 -1.34 -0.81 8.64
CA TYR A 94 -1.95 -1.20 7.37
C TYR A 94 -2.78 -0.06 6.79
N PHE A 95 -2.37 0.45 5.63
CA PHE A 95 -3.11 1.47 4.88
C PHE A 95 -4.00 0.82 3.82
N SER A 96 -5.32 1.03 3.91
CA SER A 96 -6.28 0.51 2.94
C SER A 96 -6.34 1.35 1.64
N GLY A 97 -7.15 0.89 0.69
CA GLY A 97 -7.44 1.59 -0.56
C GLY A 97 -8.24 2.89 -0.41
N GLY A 98 -8.48 3.54 -1.55
CA GLY A 98 -9.13 4.85 -1.68
C GLY A 98 -8.41 5.73 -2.70
N ARG A 99 -8.12 6.98 -2.34
CA ARG A 99 -7.45 7.96 -3.19
C ARG A 99 -5.98 8.18 -2.76
N PRO A 100 -4.98 7.85 -3.59
CA PRO A 100 -3.58 7.92 -3.20
C PRO A 100 -3.12 9.35 -2.91
N GLN A 101 -3.58 10.33 -3.71
CA GLN A 101 -3.20 11.73 -3.54
C GLN A 101 -3.75 12.34 -2.25
N HIS A 102 -4.94 11.92 -1.84
CA HIS A 102 -5.49 12.32 -0.54
C HIS A 102 -4.57 11.80 0.58
N ALA A 103 -4.24 10.51 0.58
CA ALA A 103 -3.33 9.93 1.56
C ALA A 103 -1.97 10.63 1.61
N ILE A 104 -1.35 10.88 0.44
CA ILE A 104 -0.07 11.59 0.34
C ILE A 104 -0.18 12.99 0.96
N SER A 105 -1.20 13.77 0.59
CA SER A 105 -1.37 15.15 1.08
C SER A 105 -1.66 15.24 2.58
N VAL A 106 -2.34 14.24 3.14
CA VAL A 106 -2.60 14.14 4.59
C VAL A 106 -1.32 13.77 5.34
N LEU A 107 -0.51 12.85 4.82
CA LEU A 107 0.61 12.25 5.55
C LEU A 107 1.95 12.95 5.32
N GLU A 108 2.18 13.55 4.14
CA GLU A 108 3.48 14.12 3.79
C GLU A 108 3.92 15.19 4.80
N ARG A 109 5.15 15.03 5.30
CA ARG A 109 5.82 15.93 6.25
C ARG A 109 5.01 16.17 7.52
N THR A 110 4.33 15.14 8.01
CA THR A 110 3.58 15.20 9.27
C THR A 110 4.25 14.42 10.40
N PRO A 111 3.99 14.79 11.67
CA PRO A 111 4.45 14.01 12.82
C PRO A 111 3.94 12.57 12.81
N PHE A 112 2.70 12.34 12.36
CA PHE A 112 2.15 10.98 12.23
C PHE A 112 2.96 10.12 11.26
N TRP A 113 3.28 10.63 10.06
CA TRP A 113 4.11 9.89 9.11
C TRP A 113 5.54 9.68 9.62
N ALA A 114 6.11 10.65 10.32
CA ALA A 114 7.40 10.49 10.97
C ALA A 114 7.39 9.36 12.01
N GLU A 115 6.29 9.20 12.74
CA GLU A 115 6.08 8.10 13.68
C GLU A 115 5.90 6.75 12.94
N VAL A 116 5.11 6.69 11.88
CA VAL A 116 5.01 5.48 11.02
C VAL A 116 6.39 5.03 10.56
N ALA A 117 7.20 5.96 10.04
CA ALA A 117 8.56 5.71 9.61
C ALA A 117 9.44 5.20 10.77
N ARG A 118 9.34 5.82 11.95
CA ARG A 118 10.08 5.41 13.16
C ARG A 118 9.69 4.00 13.60
N ARG A 119 8.40 3.68 13.68
CA ARG A 119 7.88 2.35 14.02
C ARG A 119 8.36 1.30 13.04
N HIS A 120 8.30 1.58 11.74
CA HIS A 120 8.73 0.64 10.71
C HIS A 120 10.25 0.39 10.76
N ARG A 121 11.08 1.43 10.93
CA ARG A 121 12.52 1.27 11.19
C ARG A 121 12.80 0.46 12.47
N GLY A 122 11.91 0.55 13.45
CA GLY A 122 11.95 -0.22 14.70
C GLY A 122 11.49 -1.68 14.58
N GLY A 123 11.00 -2.12 13.42
CA GLY A 123 10.60 -3.51 13.18
C GLY A 123 9.10 -3.71 12.91
N ALA A 124 8.27 -2.67 13.06
CA ALA A 124 6.84 -2.78 12.77
C ALA A 124 6.60 -3.00 11.27
N VAL A 125 5.66 -3.86 10.93
CA VAL A 125 5.25 -4.11 9.54
C VAL A 125 4.55 -2.86 8.99
N LEU A 126 4.87 -2.49 7.76
CA LEU A 126 4.16 -1.45 7.00
C LEU A 126 3.51 -2.12 5.80
N ALA A 127 2.21 -1.94 5.63
CA ALA A 127 1.48 -2.44 4.47
C ALA A 127 0.63 -1.34 3.84
N GLY A 128 0.52 -1.40 2.51
CA GLY A 128 -0.42 -0.59 1.76
C GLY A 128 -1.12 -1.45 0.72
N SER A 129 -2.44 -1.27 0.57
CA SER A 129 -3.22 -1.86 -0.51
C SER A 129 -3.74 -0.79 -1.46
N SER A 130 -3.69 -1.08 -2.76
CA SER A 130 -4.14 -0.17 -3.81
C SER A 130 -3.54 1.25 -3.64
N ALA A 131 -4.36 2.27 -3.35
CA ALA A 131 -3.90 3.61 -3.03
C ALA A 131 -2.86 3.68 -1.88
N GLY A 132 -3.01 2.84 -0.86
CA GLY A 132 -2.04 2.70 0.23
C GLY A 132 -0.68 2.16 -0.24
N ALA A 133 -0.64 1.33 -1.29
CA ALA A 133 0.62 0.91 -1.92
C ALA A 133 1.19 2.02 -2.80
N MET A 134 0.33 2.69 -3.57
CA MET A 134 0.72 3.78 -4.49
C MET A 134 1.38 4.95 -3.77
N MET A 135 0.93 5.32 -2.57
CA MET A 135 1.54 6.42 -1.81
C MET A 135 2.99 6.13 -1.39
N LEU A 136 3.43 4.87 -1.37
CA LEU A 136 4.78 4.48 -0.95
C LEU A 136 5.83 4.65 -2.07
N GLY A 137 5.42 4.88 -3.31
CA GLY A 137 6.32 5.16 -4.42
C GLY A 137 7.13 6.44 -4.24
N GLU A 138 8.20 6.60 -5.03
CA GLU A 138 8.81 7.91 -5.28
C GLU A 138 7.84 8.82 -6.03
N LYS A 139 7.16 8.25 -7.02
CA LYS A 139 6.10 8.88 -7.78
C LYS A 139 4.82 8.08 -7.63
N SER A 140 3.70 8.72 -7.90
CA SER A 140 2.38 8.11 -7.83
C SER A 140 1.49 8.63 -8.93
N TYR A 141 0.78 7.73 -9.60
CA TYR A 141 -0.32 8.16 -10.46
C TYR A 141 -1.41 8.80 -9.62
N ALA A 142 -2.02 9.83 -10.17
CA ALA A 142 -3.03 10.66 -9.55
C ALA A 142 -4.35 10.54 -10.34
N PRO A 143 -5.13 9.47 -10.15
CA PRO A 143 -6.49 9.40 -10.67
C PRO A 143 -7.37 10.27 -9.77
N ASP A 144 -7.35 11.59 -9.97
CA ASP A 144 -8.10 12.53 -9.12
C ASP A 144 -9.53 12.80 -9.65
N ASP A 145 -9.79 12.37 -10.89
CA ASP A 145 -11.05 12.57 -11.60
C ASP A 145 -11.58 11.22 -12.10
N PHE A 146 -12.80 10.87 -11.70
CA PHE A 146 -13.44 9.59 -12.00
C PHE A 146 -14.78 9.79 -12.72
N ASP A 147 -15.16 8.82 -13.55
CA ASP A 147 -16.48 8.76 -14.14
C ASP A 147 -17.49 8.08 -13.21
N GLU A 148 -18.75 8.05 -13.64
CA GLU A 148 -19.87 7.47 -12.90
C GLU A 148 -19.72 5.98 -12.57
N ASN A 149 -18.83 5.28 -13.29
CA ASN A 149 -18.51 3.87 -13.05
C ASN A 149 -17.30 3.70 -12.13
N GLY A 150 -16.80 4.77 -11.52
CA GLY A 150 -15.62 4.76 -10.65
C GLY A 150 -14.30 4.60 -11.42
N MET A 151 -14.31 4.88 -12.73
CA MET A 151 -13.13 4.72 -13.58
C MET A 151 -12.39 6.05 -13.77
N PRO A 152 -11.04 6.10 -13.67
CA PRO A 152 -10.31 7.34 -13.87
C PRO A 152 -10.55 7.95 -15.26
N ARG A 153 -11.03 9.21 -15.31
CA ARG A 153 -11.19 9.98 -16.55
C ARG A 153 -9.86 10.51 -17.04
N ARG A 154 -9.04 11.00 -16.12
CA ARG A 154 -7.69 11.51 -16.37
C ARG A 154 -6.77 11.05 -15.25
N ILE A 155 -5.53 10.75 -15.61
CA ILE A 155 -4.47 10.51 -14.64
C ILE A 155 -3.48 11.66 -14.69
N GLY A 156 -3.02 12.08 -13.52
CA GLY A 156 -1.85 12.94 -13.36
C GLY A 156 -0.66 12.16 -12.81
N LEU A 157 0.48 12.83 -12.73
CA LEU A 157 1.67 12.33 -12.05
C LEU A 157 2.03 13.27 -10.90
N ARG A 158 2.28 12.70 -9.72
CA ARG A 158 2.64 13.42 -8.49
C ARG A 158 3.75 12.70 -7.75
N ASP A 159 4.32 13.39 -6.77
CA ASP A 159 5.25 12.77 -5.82
C ASP A 159 4.49 11.84 -4.88
N GLY A 160 5.09 10.71 -4.54
CA GLY A 160 4.66 9.87 -3.42
C GLY A 160 5.41 10.23 -2.14
N LEU A 161 5.31 9.37 -1.12
CA LEU A 161 6.01 9.53 0.15
C LEU A 161 7.50 9.13 0.08
N GLY A 162 7.96 8.59 -1.05
CA GLY A 162 9.38 8.36 -1.30
C GLY A 162 9.95 7.12 -0.62
N VAL A 163 9.11 6.18 -0.18
CA VAL A 163 9.55 4.94 0.49
C VAL A 163 10.30 4.03 -0.47
N LEU A 164 9.93 4.05 -1.75
CA LEU A 164 10.51 3.23 -2.82
C LEU A 164 11.19 4.13 -3.86
N PRO A 165 12.43 4.60 -3.61
CA PRO A 165 13.15 5.46 -4.54
C PRO A 165 13.31 4.79 -5.91
N GLY A 166 13.07 5.54 -6.97
CA GLY A 166 13.08 5.12 -8.37
C GLY A 166 11.92 4.22 -8.78
N HIS A 167 10.87 4.09 -7.97
CA HIS A 167 9.74 3.20 -8.25
C HIS A 167 8.39 3.87 -8.03
N PHE A 168 7.38 3.39 -8.77
CA PHE A 168 5.97 3.70 -8.56
C PHE A 168 5.14 2.43 -8.71
N ILE A 169 4.01 2.37 -8.00
CA ILE A 169 3.18 1.16 -7.91
C ILE A 169 1.93 1.31 -8.76
N ILE A 170 1.56 0.25 -9.47
CA ILE A 170 0.35 0.15 -10.28
C ILE A 170 -0.46 -1.04 -9.74
N PRO A 171 -1.36 -0.80 -8.78
CA PRO A 171 -2.25 -1.84 -8.29
C PRO A 171 -3.31 -2.22 -9.34
N HIS A 172 -4.06 -3.29 -9.09
CA HIS A 172 -5.09 -3.80 -10.00
C HIS A 172 -4.58 -3.99 -11.45
N PHE A 173 -3.32 -4.43 -11.59
CA PHE A 173 -2.61 -4.40 -12.86
C PHE A 173 -3.25 -5.28 -13.95
N ASP A 174 -3.89 -6.39 -13.56
CA ASP A 174 -4.65 -7.27 -14.43
C ASP A 174 -5.90 -6.59 -15.02
N LEU A 175 -6.46 -5.59 -14.34
CA LEU A 175 -7.61 -4.82 -14.86
C LEU A 175 -7.24 -3.88 -16.01
N LEU A 176 -5.95 -3.54 -16.20
CA LEU A 176 -5.52 -2.69 -17.32
C LEU A 176 -5.92 -3.28 -18.68
N THR A 177 -5.94 -4.61 -18.79
CA THR A 177 -6.36 -5.31 -20.03
C THR A 177 -7.84 -5.12 -20.35
N ARG A 178 -8.64 -4.70 -19.37
CA ARG A 178 -10.07 -4.44 -19.50
C ARG A 178 -10.36 -2.97 -19.84
N PHE A 179 -9.36 -2.10 -19.79
CA PHE A 179 -9.53 -0.69 -20.11
C PHE A 179 -9.34 -0.44 -21.61
N PRO A 180 -10.01 0.58 -22.18
CA PRO A 180 -9.76 0.99 -23.56
C PRO A 180 -8.27 1.33 -23.78
N SER A 181 -7.70 0.90 -24.91
CA SER A 181 -6.26 1.05 -25.19
C SER A 181 -5.79 2.51 -25.09
N ALA A 182 -6.58 3.46 -25.62
CA ALA A 182 -6.27 4.89 -25.57
C ALA A 182 -6.07 5.40 -24.13
N ARG A 183 -6.81 4.86 -23.15
CA ARG A 183 -6.66 5.23 -21.74
C ARG A 183 -5.38 4.67 -21.14
N VAL A 184 -5.01 3.44 -21.50
CA VAL A 184 -3.73 2.85 -21.09
C VAL A 184 -2.57 3.61 -21.73
N GLU A 185 -2.69 4.01 -23.00
CA GLU A 185 -1.72 4.84 -23.71
C GLU A 185 -1.48 6.19 -23.01
N ASP A 186 -2.53 6.85 -22.52
CA ASP A 186 -2.39 8.08 -21.73
C ASP A 186 -1.57 7.87 -20.45
N TRP A 187 -1.72 6.71 -19.78
CA TRP A 187 -0.96 6.39 -18.57
C TRP A 187 0.50 6.10 -18.92
N ILE A 188 0.74 5.39 -20.02
CA ILE A 188 2.08 5.14 -20.55
C ILE A 188 2.78 6.45 -20.92
N ALA A 189 2.07 7.42 -21.51
CA ALA A 189 2.62 8.72 -21.85
C ALA A 189 3.04 9.54 -20.62
N LEU A 190 2.43 9.27 -19.46
CA LEU A 190 2.77 9.88 -18.16
C LEU A 190 3.82 9.10 -17.36
N TRP A 191 4.48 8.12 -17.98
CA TRP A 191 5.49 7.32 -17.31
C TRP A 191 6.53 8.22 -16.60
N PRO A 192 6.79 8.04 -15.29
CA PRO A 192 7.69 8.92 -14.57
C PRO A 192 9.13 8.67 -15.02
N SER A 193 9.77 9.70 -15.59
CA SER A 193 11.14 9.59 -16.10
C SER A 193 12.10 9.08 -15.03
N GLY A 194 12.93 8.10 -15.38
CA GLY A 194 13.90 7.49 -14.48
C GLY A 194 13.32 6.54 -13.43
N CYS A 195 12.00 6.34 -13.39
CA CYS A 195 11.34 5.39 -12.48
C CYS A 195 10.98 4.07 -13.16
N ARG A 196 10.91 3.02 -12.35
CA ARG A 196 10.42 1.69 -12.72
C ARG A 196 9.02 1.46 -12.16
N GLY A 197 8.14 0.88 -12.95
CA GLY A 197 6.80 0.49 -12.51
C GLY A 197 6.81 -0.88 -11.84
N ILE A 198 5.99 -1.03 -10.81
CA ILE A 198 5.67 -2.33 -10.19
C ILE A 198 4.16 -2.53 -10.33
N GLY A 199 3.76 -3.30 -11.34
CA GLY A 199 2.39 -3.77 -11.52
C GLY A 199 2.09 -4.91 -10.55
N ILE A 200 0.98 -4.82 -9.82
CA ILE A 200 0.53 -5.86 -8.89
C ILE A 200 -0.92 -6.18 -9.22
N ASP A 201 -1.18 -7.44 -9.59
CA ASP A 201 -2.54 -7.91 -9.87
C ASP A 201 -3.42 -7.88 -8.60
N GLU A 202 -4.74 -7.96 -8.79
CA GLU A 202 -5.67 -8.17 -7.68
C GLU A 202 -5.34 -9.44 -6.86
N ASP A 203 -5.75 -9.47 -5.59
CA ASP A 203 -5.50 -10.58 -4.65
C ASP A 203 -4.02 -11.02 -4.55
N THR A 204 -3.10 -10.08 -4.79
CA THR A 204 -1.66 -10.33 -4.90
C THR A 204 -0.90 -9.29 -4.11
N ALA A 205 0.22 -9.70 -3.51
CA ALA A 205 1.13 -8.83 -2.79
C ALA A 205 2.58 -9.09 -3.17
N VAL A 206 3.42 -8.09 -2.99
CA VAL A 206 4.86 -8.27 -2.91
C VAL A 206 5.36 -7.84 -1.53
N VAL A 207 6.12 -8.73 -0.90
CA VAL A 207 6.57 -8.58 0.49
C VAL A 207 8.08 -8.41 0.50
N ALA A 208 8.56 -7.30 1.07
CA ALA A 208 9.97 -7.08 1.39
C ALA A 208 10.29 -7.61 2.78
N ASP A 209 11.32 -8.44 2.88
CA ASP A 209 11.91 -8.90 4.13
C ASP A 209 13.44 -8.69 4.13
N GLY A 210 14.14 -9.25 5.12
CA GLY A 210 15.60 -9.14 5.24
C GLY A 210 16.38 -9.81 4.11
N ALA A 211 15.75 -10.68 3.31
CA ALA A 211 16.38 -11.39 2.22
C ALA A 211 16.09 -10.76 0.84
N GLY A 212 15.03 -9.96 0.70
CA GLY A 212 14.63 -9.35 -0.58
C GLY A 212 13.11 -9.23 -0.71
N TRP A 213 12.59 -9.21 -1.93
CA TRP A 213 11.16 -9.14 -2.21
C TRP A 213 10.62 -10.49 -2.70
N THR A 214 9.44 -10.89 -2.26
CA THR A 214 8.79 -12.14 -2.70
C THR A 214 7.32 -11.89 -3.07
N VAL A 215 6.88 -12.46 -4.19
CA VAL A 215 5.48 -12.39 -4.65
C VAL A 215 4.61 -13.39 -3.89
N ARG A 216 3.43 -12.97 -3.45
CA ARG A 216 2.46 -13.73 -2.65
C ARG A 216 1.04 -13.49 -3.17
N GLY A 217 0.13 -14.40 -2.90
CA GLY A 217 -1.27 -14.31 -3.35
C GLY A 217 -1.51 -15.07 -4.66
N LYS A 218 -2.57 -14.70 -5.39
CA LYS A 218 -3.11 -15.50 -6.51
C LYS A 218 -2.58 -15.13 -7.88
N GLY A 219 -2.25 -13.86 -8.10
CA GLY A 219 -1.84 -13.32 -9.39
C GLY A 219 -0.33 -13.22 -9.54
N ARG A 220 0.09 -12.22 -10.30
CA ARG A 220 1.50 -11.93 -10.60
C ARG A 220 1.87 -10.51 -10.20
N VAL A 221 3.18 -10.30 -10.14
CA VAL A 221 3.80 -8.97 -10.06
C VAL A 221 4.61 -8.75 -11.33
N VAL A 222 4.57 -7.55 -11.88
CA VAL A 222 5.27 -7.20 -13.11
C VAL A 222 6.18 -6.01 -12.84
N THR A 223 7.49 -6.20 -13.02
CA THR A 223 8.46 -5.09 -12.94
C THR A 223 8.74 -4.55 -14.33
N MET A 224 8.80 -3.23 -14.46
CA MET A 224 8.80 -2.57 -15.77
C MET A 224 9.74 -1.36 -15.78
N SER A 225 10.63 -1.27 -16.77
CA SER A 225 11.41 -0.05 -17.08
C SER A 225 10.64 0.89 -18.02
N SER A 226 9.77 0.30 -18.83
CA SER A 226 8.73 0.95 -19.62
C SER A 226 7.56 -0.03 -19.75
N PHE A 227 6.41 0.41 -20.28
CA PHE A 227 5.30 -0.52 -20.48
C PHE A 227 5.59 -1.63 -21.51
N ALA A 228 6.51 -1.41 -22.45
CA ALA A 228 6.93 -2.42 -23.43
C ALA A 228 7.96 -3.41 -22.86
N GLU A 229 8.74 -2.99 -21.85
CA GLU A 229 9.79 -3.80 -21.24
C GLU A 229 9.33 -4.34 -19.88
N GLN A 230 8.75 -5.54 -19.90
CA GLN A 230 8.14 -6.16 -18.72
C GLN A 230 8.89 -7.44 -18.30
N HIS A 231 9.03 -7.64 -16.99
CA HIS A 231 9.37 -8.93 -16.40
C HIS A 231 8.28 -9.37 -15.44
N VAL A 232 7.72 -10.55 -15.71
CA VAL A 232 6.62 -11.14 -14.93
C VAL A 232 7.17 -12.06 -13.85
N HIS A 233 6.62 -11.93 -12.66
CA HIS A 233 6.96 -12.71 -11.47
C HIS A 233 5.70 -13.37 -10.92
N ALA A 234 5.68 -14.70 -10.92
CA ALA A 234 4.59 -15.50 -10.36
C ALA A 234 4.70 -15.59 -8.83
N ALA A 235 3.61 -15.99 -8.17
CA ALA A 235 3.61 -16.28 -6.73
C ALA A 235 4.77 -17.22 -6.34
N GLY A 236 5.45 -16.88 -5.25
CA GLY A 236 6.65 -17.57 -4.75
C GLY A 236 7.98 -17.10 -5.37
N GLN A 237 7.96 -16.36 -6.48
CA GLN A 237 9.18 -15.83 -7.09
C GLN A 237 9.70 -14.59 -6.34
N ARG A 238 11.02 -14.37 -6.45
CA ARG A 238 11.72 -13.26 -5.82
C ARG A 238 11.92 -12.10 -6.79
N LEU A 239 11.94 -10.88 -6.26
CA LEU A 239 12.38 -9.69 -6.98
C LEU A 239 13.59 -9.06 -6.30
N ASP A 240 14.50 -8.56 -7.11
CA ASP A 240 15.72 -7.88 -6.67
C ASP A 240 15.74 -6.41 -7.11
N GLY A 241 16.59 -5.61 -6.47
CA GLY A 241 16.89 -4.24 -6.90
C GLY A 241 15.88 -3.17 -6.45
N ILE A 242 14.82 -3.52 -5.72
CA ILE A 242 13.89 -2.56 -5.12
C ILE A 242 14.39 -2.17 -3.73
N ARG A 243 14.88 -0.94 -3.60
CA ARG A 243 15.36 -0.40 -2.31
C ARG A 243 14.20 0.23 -1.54
N VAL A 244 14.27 0.14 -0.22
CA VAL A 244 13.31 0.78 0.69
C VAL A 244 14.04 1.85 1.50
N ARG A 245 13.54 3.08 1.47
CA ARG A 245 14.06 4.26 2.18
C ARG A 245 12.93 4.91 2.98
N ILE A 246 12.81 4.53 4.25
CA ILE A 246 11.89 5.13 5.20
C ILE A 246 12.49 5.02 6.59
#